data_AF-A0A919C4D8-F1
#
_entry.id   AF-A0A919C4D8-F1
#
_cell.length_a   1.000
_cell.length_b   1.000
_cell.length_c   1.000
_cell.angle_alpha   90.00
_cell.angle_beta   90.00
_cell.angle_gamma   90.00
#
_symmetry.space_group_name_H-M   'P 1'
#
loop_
_entity.id
_entity.type
_entity.pdbx_description
1 polymer ?
#
loop_
_entity_poly.entity_id
_entity_poly.type
_entity_poly.pdbx_seq_one_letter_code
_entity_poly.pdbx_strand_id
1 'polypeptide(L)'
;MDDFSRTWLGLGRPEPWRAAVEMALLGDWVDALGRHLSNDAEIMELLHLHTHREHRRLQPLWERQVNGRKVRLLDDPVGPGLSLRELVAHRGRPEDRLLLGEVEDPRVQAVLTRLAPPEKAVAMAYAAQRVTWTEAAVEGGATDPGAFGERVRRKLKRLGVLHSSTATDPSASLPAVDR
;
A
#
# COMPACT_ATOMS: atom_id res chain seq x y z
N MET A 1 -17.74 28.08 -1.58
CA MET A 1 -18.98 28.79 -1.25
C MET A 1 -19.04 30.17 -1.89
N ASP A 2 -18.02 31.01 -1.75
CA ASP A 2 -18.09 32.40 -2.24
C ASP A 2 -18.26 32.52 -3.77
N ASP A 3 -17.58 31.65 -4.54
CA ASP A 3 -17.75 31.59 -6.00
C ASP A 3 -19.14 31.06 -6.41
N PHE A 4 -19.70 30.13 -5.64
CA PHE A 4 -21.07 29.66 -5.88
C PHE A 4 -22.07 30.79 -5.61
N SER A 5 -21.93 31.49 -4.48
CA SER A 5 -22.76 32.64 -4.12
C SER A 5 -22.68 33.77 -5.16
N ARG A 6 -21.50 34.04 -5.72
CA ARG A 6 -21.31 35.09 -6.72
C ARG A 6 -21.83 34.68 -8.10
N THR A 7 -21.51 33.47 -8.55
CA THR A 7 -21.78 33.00 -9.92
C THR A 7 -23.19 32.46 -10.08
N TRP A 8 -23.71 31.73 -9.09
CA TRP A 8 -25.00 31.05 -9.19
C TRP A 8 -26.13 31.80 -8.48
N LEU A 9 -25.83 32.51 -7.37
CA LEU A 9 -26.83 33.28 -6.63
C LEU A 9 -26.78 34.79 -6.90
N GLY A 10 -25.79 35.27 -7.65
CA GLY A 10 -25.65 36.70 -8.00
C GLY A 10 -25.33 37.60 -6.81
N LEU A 11 -24.85 37.05 -5.69
CA LEU A 11 -24.57 37.83 -4.47
C LEU A 11 -23.25 38.58 -4.64
N GLY A 12 -23.33 39.90 -4.76
CA GLY A 12 -22.16 40.77 -5.02
C GLY A 12 -21.11 40.79 -3.90
N ARG A 13 -21.51 40.50 -2.66
CA ARG A 13 -20.63 40.35 -1.49
C ARG A 13 -20.94 39.00 -0.80
N PRO A 14 -20.18 37.93 -1.07
CA PRO A 14 -20.51 36.60 -0.59
C PRO A 14 -20.19 36.37 0.90
N GLU A 15 -19.24 37.10 1.49
CA GLU A 15 -18.72 36.85 2.84
C GLU A 15 -19.78 37.00 3.94
N PRO A 16 -20.62 38.05 3.96
CA PRO A 16 -21.67 38.20 4.97
C PRO A 16 -22.80 37.19 4.83
N TRP A 17 -22.98 36.65 3.62
CA TRP A 17 -24.08 35.74 3.26
C TRP A 17 -23.67 34.27 3.36
N ARG A 18 -22.38 33.97 3.58
CA ARG A 18 -21.87 32.60 3.54
C ARG A 18 -22.63 31.67 4.47
N ALA A 19 -22.84 32.05 5.72
CA ALA A 19 -23.58 31.24 6.69
C ALA A 19 -25.06 31.05 6.29
N ALA A 20 -25.70 32.09 5.74
CA ALA A 20 -27.07 32.00 5.26
C ALA A 20 -27.20 31.07 4.04
N VAL A 21 -26.24 31.13 3.12
CA VAL A 21 -26.18 30.25 1.94
C VAL A 21 -25.89 28.81 2.35
N GLU A 22 -24.97 28.58 3.29
CA GLU A 22 -24.70 27.24 3.85
C GLU A 22 -25.95 26.62 4.48
N MET A 23 -26.68 27.39 5.31
CA MET A 23 -27.92 26.91 5.91
C MET A 23 -29.04 26.69 4.89
N ALA A 24 -29.16 27.56 3.89
CA ALA A 24 -30.12 27.37 2.80
C ALA A 24 -29.81 26.10 1.98
N LEU A 25 -28.52 25.82 1.74
CA LEU A 25 -28.02 24.60 1.12
C LEU A 25 -28.08 23.36 2.03
N LEU A 26 -28.63 23.46 3.24
CA LEU A 26 -28.97 22.32 4.08
C LEU A 26 -30.50 22.16 4.27
N GLY A 27 -31.31 23.02 3.65
CA GLY A 27 -32.78 23.02 3.76
C GLY A 27 -33.51 22.32 2.61
N ASP A 28 -34.76 22.75 2.36
CA ASP A 28 -35.74 22.09 1.47
C ASP A 28 -35.36 22.02 -0.02
N TRP A 29 -34.23 22.61 -0.43
CA TRP A 29 -33.72 22.49 -1.80
C TRP A 29 -33.31 21.05 -2.13
N VAL A 30 -33.02 20.19 -1.13
CA VAL A 30 -32.75 18.76 -1.33
C VAL A 30 -33.96 18.07 -1.98
N ASP A 31 -35.17 18.45 -1.61
CA ASP A 31 -36.40 17.92 -2.21
C ASP A 31 -36.63 18.43 -3.63
N ALA A 32 -36.14 19.65 -3.94
CA ALA A 32 -36.15 20.18 -5.31
C ALA A 32 -35.08 19.51 -6.19
N LEU A 33 -33.89 19.25 -5.63
CA LEU A 33 -32.80 18.50 -6.27
C LEU A 33 -33.27 17.08 -6.61
N GLY A 34 -33.91 16.40 -5.66
CA GLY A 34 -34.46 15.05 -5.87
C GLY A 34 -35.54 14.97 -6.93
N ARG A 35 -36.32 16.04 -7.17
CA ARG A 35 -37.37 16.08 -8.19
C ARG A 35 -36.88 16.39 -9.60
N HIS A 36 -35.81 17.20 -9.73
CA HIS A 36 -35.39 17.72 -11.04
C HIS A 36 -34.02 17.21 -11.51
N LEU A 37 -33.12 16.85 -10.59
CA LEU A 37 -31.72 16.53 -10.89
C LEU A 37 -31.35 15.08 -10.57
N SER A 38 -32.28 14.29 -10.02
CA SER A 38 -32.10 12.84 -9.80
C SER A 38 -31.89 12.04 -11.09
N ASN A 39 -32.34 12.57 -12.23
CA ASN A 39 -32.13 11.98 -13.55
C ASN A 39 -30.81 12.42 -14.21
N ASP A 40 -30.07 13.36 -13.62
CA ASP A 40 -28.76 13.78 -14.12
C ASP A 40 -27.67 12.85 -13.54
N ALA A 41 -27.24 11.90 -14.37
CA ALA A 41 -26.28 10.87 -13.96
C ALA A 41 -24.92 11.46 -13.54
N GLU A 42 -24.46 12.54 -14.17
CA GLU A 42 -23.16 13.14 -13.89
C GLU A 42 -23.15 13.82 -12.51
N ILE A 43 -24.21 14.57 -12.21
CA ILE A 43 -24.37 15.25 -10.93
C ILE A 43 -24.53 14.23 -9.79
N MET A 44 -25.31 13.17 -10.01
CA MET A 44 -25.51 12.11 -9.02
C MET A 44 -24.24 11.29 -8.76
N GLU A 45 -23.43 11.02 -9.79
CA GLU A 45 -22.14 10.36 -9.63
C GLU A 45 -21.16 11.23 -8.82
N LEU A 46 -21.11 12.54 -9.12
CA LEU A 46 -20.30 13.49 -8.37
C LEU A 46 -20.72 13.57 -6.89
N LEU A 47 -22.03 13.62 -6.62
CA LEU A 47 -22.59 13.63 -5.26
C LEU A 47 -22.25 12.34 -4.51
N HIS A 48 -22.44 11.16 -5.13
CA HIS A 48 -22.04 9.89 -4.52
C HIS A 48 -20.55 9.85 -4.22
N LEU A 49 -19.71 10.26 -5.18
CA LEU A 49 -18.26 10.28 -5.00
C LEU A 49 -17.84 11.18 -3.83
N HIS A 50 -18.41 12.38 -3.73
CA HIS A 50 -18.07 13.33 -2.67
C HIS A 50 -18.60 12.87 -1.31
N THR A 51 -19.84 12.38 -1.23
CA THR A 51 -20.41 11.81 -0.01
C THR A 51 -19.57 10.64 0.50
N HIS A 52 -19.16 9.70 -0.37
CA HIS A 52 -18.29 8.60 0.02
C HIS A 52 -16.89 9.05 0.47
N ARG A 53 -16.36 10.15 -0.08
CA ARG A 53 -15.08 10.72 0.36
C ARG A 53 -15.19 11.36 1.75
N GLU A 54 -16.20 12.21 1.96
CA GLU A 54 -16.41 12.88 3.24
C GLU A 54 -16.82 11.89 4.34
N HIS A 55 -17.69 10.93 4.03
CA HIS A 55 -18.02 9.84 4.95
C HIS A 55 -16.77 9.10 5.43
N ARG A 56 -15.85 8.74 4.51
CA ARG A 56 -14.58 8.11 4.88
C ARG A 56 -13.69 9.01 5.74
N ARG A 57 -13.68 10.32 5.52
CA ARG A 57 -12.89 11.28 6.31
C ARG A 57 -13.42 11.41 7.73
N LEU A 58 -14.74 11.52 7.88
CA LEU A 58 -15.43 11.66 9.16
C LEU A 58 -15.52 10.35 9.93
N GLN A 59 -15.42 9.20 9.24
CA GLN A 59 -15.43 7.91 9.90
C GLN A 59 -14.16 7.73 10.76
N PRO A 60 -14.33 7.44 12.07
CA PRO A 60 -13.21 7.17 12.94
C PRO A 60 -12.36 6.01 12.42
N LEU A 61 -11.04 6.09 12.60
CA LEU A 61 -10.10 5.12 12.05
C LEU A 61 -10.41 3.67 12.47
N TRP A 62 -10.92 3.47 13.68
CA TRP A 62 -11.28 2.16 14.24
C TRP A 62 -12.56 1.54 13.66
N GLU A 63 -13.35 2.31 12.91
CA GLU A 63 -14.53 1.80 12.20
C GLU A 63 -14.25 1.49 10.73
N ARG A 64 -13.09 1.93 10.21
CA ARG A 64 -12.71 1.69 8.82
C ARG A 64 -12.38 0.21 8.60
N GLN A 65 -12.64 -0.25 7.38
CA GLN A 65 -12.28 -1.60 6.94
C GLN A 65 -11.25 -1.53 5.81
N VAL A 66 -10.27 -2.43 5.84
CA VAL A 66 -9.32 -2.69 4.76
C VAL A 66 -9.41 -4.16 4.40
N ASN A 67 -9.69 -4.48 3.13
CA ASN A 67 -9.91 -5.86 2.65
C ASN A 67 -10.97 -6.65 3.48
N GLY A 68 -12.08 -6.00 3.84
CA GLY A 68 -13.16 -6.62 4.63
C GLY A 68 -12.83 -6.88 6.10
N ARG A 69 -11.70 -6.37 6.59
CA ARG A 69 -11.29 -6.49 8.00
C ARG A 69 -11.25 -5.11 8.66
N LYS A 70 -11.80 -5.01 9.87
CA LYS A 70 -11.75 -3.77 10.65
C LYS A 70 -10.30 -3.41 11.02
N VAL A 71 -9.99 -2.13 10.97
CA VAL A 71 -8.72 -1.60 11.49
C VAL A 71 -8.72 -1.72 13.01
N ARG A 72 -7.65 -2.26 13.59
CA ARG A 72 -7.46 -2.38 15.04
C ARG A 72 -6.49 -1.32 15.55
N LEU A 73 -6.69 -0.88 16.79
CA LEU A 73 -5.76 0.06 17.43
C LEU A 73 -4.48 -0.69 17.80
N LEU A 74 -3.32 -0.04 17.65
CA LEU A 74 -2.05 -0.65 18.05
C LEU A 74 -1.97 -0.89 19.56
N ASP A 75 -2.69 -0.11 20.35
CA ASP A 75 -2.74 -0.27 21.81
C ASP A 75 -3.75 -1.34 22.26
N ASP A 76 -4.42 -2.02 21.33
CA ASP A 76 -5.30 -3.15 21.67
C ASP A 76 -4.50 -4.27 22.36
N PRO A 77 -4.99 -4.82 23.48
CA PRO A 77 -4.33 -5.92 24.16
C PRO A 77 -4.42 -7.20 23.33
N VAL A 78 -3.30 -7.92 23.26
CA VAL A 78 -3.16 -9.26 22.65
C VAL A 78 -2.89 -10.31 23.73
N GLY A 79 -2.39 -9.90 24.90
CA GLY A 79 -2.12 -10.74 26.05
C GLY A 79 -1.79 -9.92 27.31
N PRO A 80 -1.45 -10.57 28.42
CA PRO A 80 -1.12 -9.87 29.67
C PRO A 80 0.08 -8.94 29.48
N GLY A 81 -0.16 -7.63 29.60
CA GLY A 81 0.87 -6.60 29.41
C GLY A 81 1.43 -6.52 27.99
N LEU A 82 0.74 -7.09 26.99
CA LEU A 82 1.18 -7.08 25.59
C LEU A 82 0.11 -6.45 24.69
N SER A 83 0.50 -5.41 23.99
CA SER A 83 -0.29 -4.71 22.96
C SER A 83 0.10 -5.14 21.55
N LEU A 84 -0.79 -4.90 20.57
CA LEU A 84 -0.47 -5.09 19.15
C LEU A 84 0.78 -4.30 18.74
N ARG A 85 1.00 -3.11 19.33
CA ARG A 85 2.17 -2.26 19.14
C ARG A 85 3.45 -3.01 19.48
N GLU A 86 3.51 -3.63 20.65
CA GLU A 86 4.69 -4.35 21.12
C GLU A 86 4.96 -5.58 20.27
N LEU A 87 3.92 -6.30 19.86
CA LEU A 87 4.03 -7.44 18.96
C LEU A 87 4.58 -7.05 17.57
N VAL A 88 4.15 -5.92 17.01
CA VAL A 88 4.63 -5.43 15.71
C VAL A 88 6.03 -4.83 15.81
N ALA A 89 6.36 -4.14 16.90
CA ALA A 89 7.68 -3.56 17.13
C ALA A 89 8.77 -4.64 17.36
N HIS A 90 8.42 -5.78 17.97
CA HIS A 90 9.34 -6.89 18.22
C HIS A 90 9.70 -7.73 16.99
N ARG A 91 9.22 -7.34 15.80
CA ARG A 91 9.44 -8.11 14.56
C ARG A 91 10.76 -7.83 13.84
N GLY A 92 11.58 -6.94 14.39
CA GLY A 92 12.94 -6.69 13.90
C GLY A 92 13.88 -6.55 15.07
N ARG A 93 14.54 -7.63 15.44
CA ARG A 93 15.61 -7.59 16.43
C ARG A 93 16.89 -7.05 15.77
N PRO A 94 17.77 -6.34 16.49
CA PRO A 94 19.04 -5.88 15.91
C PRO A 94 19.90 -7.04 15.37
N GLU A 95 19.78 -8.25 15.96
CA GLU A 95 20.39 -9.46 15.43
C GLU A 95 19.81 -9.92 14.08
N ASP A 96 18.58 -9.57 13.72
CA ASP A 96 18.03 -9.87 12.38
C ASP A 96 18.82 -9.12 11.29
N ARG A 97 19.46 -7.99 11.66
CA ARG A 97 20.36 -7.24 10.79
C ARG A 97 21.73 -7.91 10.62
N LEU A 98 22.15 -8.74 11.59
CA LEU A 98 23.36 -9.57 11.53
C LEU A 98 23.09 -10.90 10.82
N LEU A 99 21.92 -11.50 11.07
CA LEU A 99 21.42 -12.73 10.44
C LEU A 99 20.89 -12.51 9.03
N LEU A 100 20.71 -11.25 8.61
CA LEU A 100 20.36 -10.90 7.23
C LEU A 100 21.37 -11.44 6.20
N GLY A 101 22.57 -11.85 6.61
CA GLY A 101 23.53 -12.57 5.76
C GLY A 101 23.25 -14.07 5.58
N GLU A 102 22.53 -14.69 6.52
CA GLU A 102 22.19 -16.12 6.54
C GLU A 102 20.76 -16.30 6.04
N VAL A 103 20.61 -16.39 4.72
CA VAL A 103 19.33 -16.76 4.12
C VAL A 103 19.06 -18.22 4.45
N GLU A 104 18.22 -18.51 5.43
CA GLU A 104 17.94 -19.88 5.88
C GLU A 104 17.08 -20.68 4.88
N ASP A 105 16.25 -20.02 4.06
CA ASP A 105 15.40 -20.72 3.09
C ASP A 105 16.24 -21.26 1.90
N PRO A 106 16.34 -22.60 1.71
CA PRO A 106 17.13 -23.19 0.63
C PRO A 106 16.70 -22.74 -0.77
N ARG A 107 15.42 -22.38 -0.94
CA ARG A 107 14.87 -21.89 -2.22
C ARG A 107 15.40 -20.50 -2.55
N VAL A 108 15.49 -19.65 -1.54
CA VAL A 108 16.04 -18.30 -1.70
C VAL A 108 17.55 -18.38 -1.90
N GLN A 109 18.26 -19.27 -1.20
CA GLN A 109 19.68 -19.54 -1.47
C GLN A 109 19.90 -19.99 -2.92
N ALA A 110 19.08 -20.89 -3.46
CA ALA A 110 19.19 -21.36 -4.84
C ALA A 110 19.00 -20.25 -5.89
N VAL A 111 18.21 -19.22 -5.58
CA VAL A 111 18.07 -18.02 -6.42
C VAL A 111 19.28 -17.10 -6.27
N LEU A 112 19.76 -16.88 -5.04
CA LEU A 112 20.88 -15.98 -4.77
C LEU A 112 22.23 -16.50 -5.28
N THR A 113 22.44 -17.82 -5.33
CA THR A 113 23.65 -18.42 -5.92
C THR A 113 23.77 -18.18 -7.43
N ARG A 114 22.67 -17.82 -8.10
CA ARG A 114 22.64 -17.48 -9.53
C ARG A 114 22.90 -16.00 -9.82
N LEU A 115 23.13 -15.18 -8.79
CA LEU A 115 23.52 -13.78 -8.91
C LEU A 115 25.03 -13.63 -8.81
N ALA A 116 25.59 -12.68 -9.56
CA ALA A 116 26.99 -12.30 -9.39
C ALA A 116 27.18 -11.59 -8.04
N PRO A 117 28.38 -11.62 -7.43
CA PRO A 117 28.64 -10.99 -6.14
C PRO A 117 28.14 -9.52 -6.00
N PRO A 118 28.35 -8.61 -6.97
CA PRO A 118 27.83 -7.25 -6.85
C PRO A 118 26.29 -7.17 -6.98
N GLU A 119 25.68 -8.06 -7.76
CA GLU A 119 24.21 -8.13 -7.86
C GLU A 119 23.59 -8.65 -6.56
N LYS A 120 24.26 -9.64 -5.93
CA LYS A 120 23.87 -10.18 -4.63
C LYS A 120 23.94 -9.08 -3.56
N ALA A 121 25.03 -8.29 -3.51
CA ALA A 121 25.15 -7.18 -2.56
C ALA A 121 23.98 -6.18 -2.66
N VAL A 122 23.62 -5.78 -3.88
CA VAL A 122 22.47 -4.87 -4.12
C VAL A 122 21.14 -5.53 -3.72
N ALA A 123 20.95 -6.81 -4.04
CA ALA A 123 19.76 -7.55 -3.63
C ALA A 123 19.62 -7.63 -2.10
N MET A 124 20.71 -7.89 -1.39
CA MET A 124 20.73 -7.95 0.07
C MET A 124 20.50 -6.57 0.69
N ALA A 125 21.12 -5.51 0.14
CA ALA A 125 20.90 -4.13 0.60
C ALA A 125 19.43 -3.71 0.44
N TYR A 126 18.82 -4.01 -0.71
CA TYR A 126 17.40 -3.79 -0.94
C TYR A 126 16.51 -4.59 0.01
N ALA A 127 16.86 -5.85 0.32
CA ALA A 127 16.08 -6.67 1.24
C ALA A 127 16.21 -6.21 2.70
N ALA A 128 17.38 -5.69 3.08
CA ALA A 128 17.67 -5.24 4.44
C ALA A 128 17.06 -3.88 4.78
N GLN A 129 16.86 -3.03 3.77
CA GLN A 129 16.51 -1.63 3.96
C GLN A 129 15.24 -1.24 3.20
N ARG A 130 14.50 -0.26 3.71
CA ARG A 130 13.30 0.29 3.02
C ARG A 130 13.70 1.32 1.96
N VAL A 131 14.58 0.94 1.05
CA VAL A 131 15.18 1.79 0.01
C VAL A 131 14.77 1.35 -1.39
N THR A 132 14.98 2.21 -2.38
CA THR A 132 14.77 1.90 -3.79
C THR A 132 15.91 1.03 -4.35
N TRP A 133 15.67 0.35 -5.47
CA TRP A 133 16.72 -0.43 -6.18
C TRP A 133 17.91 0.44 -6.60
N THR A 134 17.67 1.71 -6.90
CA THR A 134 18.72 2.69 -7.24
C THR A 134 19.57 3.00 -6.02
N GLU A 135 18.96 3.31 -4.87
CA GLU A 135 19.68 3.59 -3.62
C GLU A 135 20.48 2.37 -3.14
N ALA A 136 19.92 1.17 -3.22
CA ALA A 136 20.65 -0.07 -2.93
C ALA A 136 21.86 -0.28 -3.86
N ALA A 137 21.76 0.15 -5.12
CA ALA A 137 22.87 0.09 -6.08
C ALA A 137 23.95 1.16 -5.82
N VAL A 138 23.57 2.33 -5.29
CA VAL A 138 24.53 3.35 -4.81
C VAL A 138 25.36 2.78 -3.68
N GLU A 139 24.72 2.14 -2.69
CA GLU A 139 25.42 1.54 -1.54
C GLU A 139 26.33 0.37 -1.96
N GLY A 140 25.93 -0.36 -3.01
CA GLY A 140 26.74 -1.41 -3.64
C GLY A 140 27.90 -0.89 -4.52
N GLY A 141 28.09 0.42 -4.63
CA GLY A 141 29.19 1.02 -5.41
C GLY A 141 29.04 0.90 -6.93
N ALA A 142 27.81 0.80 -7.44
CA ALA A 142 27.58 0.69 -8.89
C ALA A 142 27.92 2.01 -9.62
N THR A 143 28.62 1.90 -10.75
CA THR A 143 28.98 3.07 -11.59
C THR A 143 27.75 3.75 -12.22
N ASP A 144 26.70 2.99 -12.51
CA ASP A 144 25.39 3.49 -12.94
C ASP A 144 24.30 2.84 -12.06
N PRO A 145 23.98 3.46 -10.91
CA PRO A 145 23.06 2.87 -9.93
C PRO A 145 21.64 2.62 -10.47
N GLY A 146 21.15 3.49 -11.37
CA GLY A 146 19.80 3.37 -11.92
C GLY A 146 19.67 2.16 -12.84
N ALA A 147 20.56 2.04 -13.83
CA ALA A 147 20.52 0.90 -14.75
C ALA A 147 20.92 -0.41 -14.06
N PHE A 148 21.88 -0.36 -13.14
CA PHE A 148 22.35 -1.53 -12.39
C PHE A 148 21.24 -2.08 -11.47
N GLY A 149 20.62 -1.22 -10.65
CA GLY A 149 19.54 -1.62 -9.73
C GLY A 149 18.35 -2.23 -10.48
N GLU A 150 17.92 -1.60 -11.57
CA GLU A 150 16.80 -2.08 -12.37
C GLU A 150 17.12 -3.40 -13.10
N ARG A 151 18.38 -3.61 -13.50
CA ARG A 151 18.82 -4.90 -14.05
C ARG A 151 18.78 -6.01 -13.00
N VAL A 152 19.25 -5.75 -11.78
CA VAL A 152 19.21 -6.70 -10.66
C VAL A 152 17.77 -7.09 -10.35
N ARG A 153 16.87 -6.10 -10.25
CA ARG A 153 15.42 -6.32 -10.04
C ARG A 153 14.81 -7.25 -11.10
N ARG A 154 15.06 -6.97 -12.39
CA ARG A 154 14.56 -7.78 -13.51
C ARG A 154 15.12 -9.20 -13.47
N LYS A 155 16.42 -9.35 -13.16
CA LYS A 155 17.07 -10.66 -13.06
C LYS A 155 16.50 -11.50 -11.93
N LEU A 156 16.34 -10.90 -10.74
CA LEU A 156 15.70 -11.56 -9.58
C LEU A 156 14.28 -12.01 -9.89
N LYS A 157 13.46 -11.13 -10.49
CA LYS A 157 12.10 -11.47 -10.90
C LYS A 157 12.08 -12.68 -11.83
N ARG A 158 12.96 -12.70 -12.84
CA ARG A 158 13.09 -13.81 -13.79
C ARG A 158 13.51 -15.11 -13.09
N LEU A 159 14.51 -15.05 -12.21
CA LEU A 159 15.00 -16.22 -11.48
C LEU A 159 13.94 -16.79 -10.52
N GLY A 160 13.17 -15.93 -9.86
CA GLY A 160 12.06 -16.35 -9.00
C GLY A 160 10.96 -17.09 -9.76
N VAL A 161 10.59 -16.60 -10.95
CA VAL A 161 9.63 -17.29 -11.84
C VAL A 161 10.17 -18.65 -12.28
N LEU A 162 11.43 -18.72 -12.73
CA LEU A 162 12.08 -19.97 -13.15
C LEU A 162 12.16 -21.00 -12.03
N HIS A 163 12.42 -20.56 -10.79
CA HIS A 163 12.48 -21.44 -9.63
C HIS A 163 11.10 -21.93 -9.18
N SER A 164 10.07 -21.07 -9.30
CA SER A 164 8.68 -21.44 -8.97
C SER A 164 8.10 -22.44 -9.98
N SER A 165 8.46 -22.32 -11.26
CA SER A 165 8.04 -23.27 -12.30
C SER A 165 8.72 -24.63 -12.18
N THR A 166 9.97 -24.68 -11.68
CA THR A 166 10.67 -25.97 -11.43
C THR A 166 10.23 -26.64 -10.13
N ALA A 167 9.80 -25.87 -9.12
CA ALA A 167 9.21 -26.42 -7.89
C ALA A 167 7.79 -27.00 -8.08
N THR A 168 7.14 -26.71 -9.22
CA THR A 168 5.78 -27.18 -9.54
C THR A 168 5.76 -28.52 -10.30
N ASP A 169 6.93 -29.15 -10.51
CA ASP A 169 7.02 -30.45 -11.20
C ASP A 169 7.37 -31.58 -10.19
N PRO A 170 6.39 -32.18 -9.50
CA PRO A 170 6.65 -33.21 -8.48
C PRO A 170 6.89 -34.61 -9.07
N SER A 171 7.05 -34.77 -10.38
CA SER A 171 7.10 -36.10 -11.02
C SER A 171 8.46 -36.43 -11.62
N ALA A 172 9.50 -36.54 -10.79
CA ALA A 172 10.69 -37.33 -11.14
C ALA A 172 11.56 -37.58 -9.90
N SER A 173 11.20 -38.54 -9.05
CA SER A 173 12.16 -39.35 -8.25
C SER A 173 11.43 -40.41 -7.43
N LEU A 174 11.49 -41.67 -7.90
CA LEU A 174 11.73 -42.85 -7.06
C LEU A 174 12.32 -43.95 -7.97
N PRO A 175 13.62 -44.28 -7.90
CA PRO A 175 14.08 -45.59 -8.37
C PRO A 175 13.65 -46.63 -7.33
N ALA A 176 12.96 -47.68 -7.81
CA ALA A 176 12.61 -48.85 -7.03
C ALA A 176 13.89 -49.58 -6.57
N VAL A 177 14.01 -49.77 -5.26
CA VAL A 177 14.90 -50.76 -4.65
C VAL A 177 13.99 -51.91 -4.23
N ASP A 178 14.08 -53.03 -4.94
CA ASP A 178 13.45 -54.30 -4.53
C ASP A 178 14.53 -55.22 -3.92
N ARG A 179 14.15 -55.93 -2.86
CA ARG A 179 14.97 -56.93 -2.15
C ARG A 179 14.65 -58.33 -2.64
#